data_AF-A0A9X6BIZ8-F1
#
_entry.id   AF-A0A9X6BIZ8-F1
#
_cell.length_a   1.000
_cell.length_b   1.000
_cell.length_c   1.000
_cell.angle_alpha   90.00
_cell.angle_beta   90.00
_cell.angle_gamma   90.00
#
_symmetry.space_group_name_H-M   'P 1'
#
loop_
_entity.id
_entity.type
_entity.pdbx_description
1 polymer ?
#
loop_
_entity_poly.entity_id
_entity_poly.type
_entity_poly.pdbx_seq_one_letter_code
_entity_poly.pdbx_strand_id
1 'polypeptide(L)'
;MAITREQIWAAADNLDAAGQNPTLVAVRKVVGGGSFSTIQDAMAEWKARRAAKESPLREPAPQAILDRLAELGGEVWAAALELANVRLASEREALELARSETEASRQEAAELADQLTVELDEAKGRVAALEAAEEAARAEAADLRQRLAVAEARAGEIERKAEDARQEVAGARSEAAAAREKAAGLVGRLEAAEAQNAALLARLEPAGKK
;
A
#
# COMPACT_ATOMS: atom_id res chain seq x y z
N MET A 1 -69.85 89.02 -3.76
CA MET A 1 -69.32 88.67 -5.09
C MET A 1 -69.17 87.15 -5.14
N ALA A 2 -69.57 86.50 -6.24
CA ALA A 2 -69.42 85.05 -6.40
C ALA A 2 -68.01 84.72 -6.91
N ILE A 3 -67.43 83.61 -6.45
CA ILE A 3 -66.08 83.16 -6.83
C ILE A 3 -66.14 82.47 -8.20
N THR A 4 -65.18 82.75 -9.07
CA THR A 4 -65.13 82.19 -10.42
C THR A 4 -64.32 80.90 -10.49
N ARG A 5 -64.59 80.08 -11.51
CA ARG A 5 -63.86 78.83 -11.79
C ARG A 5 -62.35 79.07 -11.99
N GLU A 6 -62.00 80.15 -12.68
CA GLU A 6 -60.62 80.55 -12.95
C GLU A 6 -59.85 80.88 -11.67
N GLN A 7 -60.50 81.53 -10.69
CA GLN A 7 -59.91 81.81 -9.39
C GLN A 7 -59.62 80.52 -8.60
N ILE A 8 -60.52 79.53 -8.70
CA ILE A 8 -60.35 78.22 -8.06
C ILE A 8 -59.19 77.46 -8.71
N TRP A 9 -59.05 77.50 -10.04
CA TRP A 9 -57.92 76.90 -10.75
C TRP A 9 -56.60 77.58 -10.44
N ALA A 10 -56.55 78.90 -10.44
CA ALA A 10 -55.35 79.65 -10.09
C ALA A 10 -54.90 79.34 -8.65
N ALA A 11 -55.86 79.22 -7.72
CA ALA A 11 -55.56 78.81 -6.34
C ALA A 11 -55.05 77.36 -6.26
N ALA A 12 -55.62 76.43 -7.02
CA ALA A 12 -55.18 75.05 -7.08
C ALA A 12 -53.79 74.91 -7.71
N ASP A 13 -53.53 75.62 -8.81
CA ASP A 13 -52.22 75.70 -9.48
C ASP A 13 -51.17 76.29 -8.53
N ASN A 14 -51.51 77.34 -7.77
CA ASN A 14 -50.60 77.94 -6.79
C ASN A 14 -50.27 76.99 -5.63
N LEU A 15 -51.25 76.23 -5.13
CA LEU A 15 -51.05 75.24 -4.08
C LEU A 15 -50.17 74.08 -4.58
N ASP A 16 -50.45 73.56 -5.78
CA ASP A 16 -49.67 72.48 -6.42
C ASP A 16 -48.23 72.94 -6.70
N ALA A 17 -48.04 74.16 -7.22
CA ALA A 17 -46.71 74.75 -7.45
C ALA A 17 -45.92 74.97 -6.13
N ALA A 18 -46.62 75.19 -5.02
CA ALA A 18 -46.02 75.25 -3.69
C ALA A 18 -45.76 73.86 -3.06
N GLY A 19 -46.00 72.78 -3.80
CA GLY A 19 -45.87 71.39 -3.31
C GLY A 19 -46.95 70.98 -2.30
N GLN A 20 -48.02 71.76 -2.18
CA GLN A 20 -49.14 71.49 -1.27
C GLN A 20 -50.27 70.80 -2.03
N ASN A 21 -50.92 69.82 -1.40
CA ASN A 21 -52.05 69.14 -2.03
C ASN A 21 -53.29 70.08 -2.08
N PRO A 22 -53.80 70.45 -3.27
CA PRO A 22 -54.92 71.38 -3.40
C PRO A 22 -56.24 70.69 -3.04
N THR A 23 -56.51 70.59 -1.74
CA THR A 23 -57.79 70.09 -1.21
C THR A 23 -58.89 71.14 -1.35
N LEU A 24 -60.17 70.73 -1.37
CA LEU A 24 -61.30 71.67 -1.43
C LEU A 24 -61.24 72.73 -0.32
N VAL A 25 -60.78 72.35 0.88
CA VAL A 25 -60.61 73.24 2.03
C VAL A 25 -59.45 74.21 1.83
N ALA A 26 -58.29 73.74 1.34
CA ALA A 26 -57.13 74.58 1.07
C ALA A 26 -57.43 75.61 -0.02
N VAL A 27 -58.06 75.17 -1.10
CA VAL A 27 -58.46 76.04 -2.21
C VAL A 27 -59.48 77.08 -1.72
N ARG A 28 -60.51 76.67 -0.95
CA ARG A 28 -61.51 77.58 -0.35
C ARG A 28 -60.87 78.64 0.56
N LYS A 29 -59.84 78.27 1.33
CA LYS A 29 -59.09 79.19 2.19
C LYS A 29 -58.33 80.23 1.36
N VAL A 30 -57.73 79.82 0.24
CA VAL A 30 -56.98 80.71 -0.67
C VAL A 30 -57.90 81.68 -1.41
N VAL A 31 -59.07 81.21 -1.90
CA VAL A 31 -60.02 82.08 -2.63
C VAL A 31 -60.93 82.91 -1.72
N GLY A 32 -60.86 82.72 -0.40
CA GLY A 32 -61.57 83.55 0.59
C GLY A 32 -63.04 83.23 0.82
N GLY A 33 -63.57 82.11 0.33
CA GLY A 33 -64.97 81.71 0.53
C GLY A 33 -65.54 80.79 -0.55
N GLY A 34 -66.87 80.75 -0.72
CA GLY A 34 -67.55 80.01 -1.79
C GLY A 34 -68.28 78.74 -1.36
N SER A 35 -69.21 78.27 -2.21
CA SER A 35 -69.89 76.97 -2.04
C SER A 35 -68.93 75.83 -2.34
N PHE A 36 -68.92 74.81 -1.47
CA PHE A 36 -68.11 73.60 -1.67
C PHE A 36 -68.49 72.85 -2.96
N SER A 37 -69.76 72.91 -3.40
CA SER A 37 -70.19 72.31 -4.66
C SER A 37 -69.50 72.94 -5.87
N THR A 38 -69.47 74.28 -5.94
CA THR A 38 -68.82 75.02 -7.01
C THR A 38 -67.31 74.80 -7.05
N ILE A 39 -66.67 74.71 -5.87
CA ILE A 39 -65.23 74.41 -5.77
C ILE A 39 -64.95 72.96 -6.17
N GLN A 40 -65.83 72.02 -5.81
CA GLN A 40 -65.68 70.61 -6.18
C GLN A 40 -65.74 70.42 -7.70
N ASP A 41 -66.71 71.04 -8.38
CA ASP A 41 -66.85 70.94 -9.84
C ASP A 41 -65.63 71.52 -10.56
N ALA A 42 -65.19 72.72 -10.14
CA ALA A 42 -64.00 73.36 -10.68
C ALA A 42 -62.71 72.55 -10.40
N MET A 43 -62.60 71.94 -9.22
CA MET A 43 -61.45 71.10 -8.84
C MET A 43 -61.43 69.76 -9.59
N ALA A 44 -62.59 69.19 -9.92
CA ALA A 44 -62.67 68.00 -10.77
C ALA A 44 -62.13 68.31 -12.18
N GLU A 45 -62.52 69.45 -12.75
CA GLU A 45 -62.04 69.92 -14.05
C GLU A 45 -60.54 70.27 -14.01
N TRP A 46 -60.06 70.88 -12.93
CA TRP A 46 -58.64 71.13 -12.71
C TRP A 46 -57.82 69.83 -12.67
N LYS A 47 -58.28 68.82 -11.90
CA LYS A 47 -57.62 67.51 -11.84
C LYS A 47 -57.60 66.81 -13.20
N ALA A 48 -58.68 66.91 -13.97
CA ALA A 48 -58.75 66.36 -15.33
C ALA A 48 -57.75 67.06 -16.26
N ARG A 49 -57.64 68.40 -16.19
CA ARG A 49 -56.68 69.18 -16.97
C ARG A 49 -55.23 68.84 -16.61
N ARG A 50 -54.95 68.62 -15.33
CA ARG A 50 -53.63 68.21 -14.83
C ARG A 50 -53.26 66.80 -15.30
N ALA A 51 -54.17 65.84 -15.15
CA ALA A 51 -53.95 64.47 -15.61
C ALA A 51 -53.68 64.38 -17.14
N ALA A 52 -54.38 65.19 -17.93
CA ALA A 52 -54.15 65.29 -19.37
C ALA A 52 -52.78 65.90 -19.71
N LYS A 53 -52.32 66.89 -18.93
CA LYS A 53 -51.01 67.55 -19.11
C LYS A 53 -49.84 66.69 -18.62
N GLU A 54 -50.05 65.87 -17.60
CA GLU A 54 -49.02 65.03 -16.98
C GLU A 54 -48.82 63.67 -17.64
N SER A 55 -49.68 63.25 -18.58
CA SER A 55 -49.47 62.02 -19.34
C SER A 55 -48.34 62.23 -20.36
N PRO A 56 -47.10 61.79 -20.08
CA PRO A 56 -46.01 62.00 -21.01
C PRO A 56 -46.22 61.04 -22.18
N LEU A 57 -46.22 61.58 -23.41
CA LEU A 57 -46.17 60.77 -24.62
C LEU A 57 -44.88 59.92 -24.55
N ARG A 58 -45.02 58.61 -24.32
CA ARG A 58 -43.91 57.67 -24.45
C ARG A 58 -43.70 57.41 -25.94
N GLU A 59 -42.78 58.15 -26.54
CA GLU A 59 -42.36 57.88 -27.90
C GLU A 59 -41.56 56.56 -27.94
N PRO A 60 -41.79 55.68 -28.93
CA PRO A 60 -41.01 54.47 -29.10
C PRO A 60 -39.54 54.83 -29.39
N ALA A 61 -38.61 54.03 -28.88
CA ALA A 61 -37.19 54.22 -29.15
C ALA A 61 -36.92 54.18 -30.67
N PRO A 62 -36.07 55.08 -31.21
CA PRO A 62 -35.70 55.05 -32.62
C PRO A 62 -35.12 53.70 -33.05
N GLN A 63 -35.50 53.23 -34.25
CA GLN A 63 -35.08 51.91 -34.76
C GLN A 63 -33.55 51.76 -34.80
N ALA A 64 -32.81 52.82 -35.12
CA ALA A 64 -31.35 52.80 -35.12
C ALA A 64 -30.72 52.44 -33.75
N ILE A 65 -31.37 52.82 -32.64
CA ILE A 65 -30.91 52.44 -31.29
C ILE A 65 -31.17 50.96 -31.05
N LEU A 66 -32.34 50.46 -31.45
CA LEU A 66 -32.69 49.04 -31.32
C LEU A 66 -31.76 48.15 -32.13
N ASP A 67 -31.45 48.54 -33.38
CA ASP A 67 -30.54 47.80 -34.26
C ASP A 67 -29.14 47.75 -33.65
N ARG A 68 -28.64 48.88 -33.10
CA ARG A 68 -27.33 48.93 -32.45
C ARG A 68 -27.28 48.09 -31.17
N LEU A 69 -28.35 48.07 -30.38
CA LEU A 69 -28.46 47.22 -29.19
C LEU A 69 -28.50 45.74 -29.56
N ALA A 70 -29.19 45.38 -30.65
CA ALA A 70 -29.24 44.01 -31.15
C ALA A 70 -27.86 43.55 -31.65
N GLU A 71 -27.14 44.42 -32.37
CA GLU A 71 -25.76 44.15 -32.83
C GLU A 71 -24.81 43.94 -31.64
N LEU A 72 -24.81 44.85 -30.67
CA LEU A 72 -24.00 44.72 -29.45
C LEU A 72 -24.36 43.45 -28.65
N GLY A 73 -25.65 43.13 -28.55
CA GLY A 73 -26.10 41.89 -27.91
C GLY A 73 -25.58 40.64 -28.62
N GLY A 74 -25.58 40.65 -29.95
CA GLY A 74 -24.99 39.59 -30.78
C GLY A 74 -23.49 39.45 -30.59
N GLU A 75 -22.74 40.55 -30.57
CA GLU A 75 -21.29 40.57 -30.33
C GLU A 75 -20.95 40.01 -28.94
N VAL A 76 -21.64 40.47 -27.90
CA VAL A 76 -21.45 39.99 -26.52
C VAL A 76 -21.77 38.50 -26.42
N TRP A 77 -22.86 38.06 -27.06
CA TRP A 77 -23.24 36.65 -27.08
C TRP A 77 -22.21 35.79 -27.82
N ALA A 78 -21.72 36.23 -28.98
CA ALA A 78 -20.71 35.53 -29.74
C ALA A 78 -19.40 35.39 -28.94
N ALA A 79 -18.93 36.46 -28.31
CA ALA A 79 -17.75 36.44 -27.45
C ALA A 79 -17.94 35.51 -26.23
N ALA A 80 -19.13 35.50 -25.62
CA ALA A 80 -19.45 34.60 -24.53
C ALA A 80 -19.43 33.13 -24.98
N LEU A 81 -19.98 32.82 -26.16
CA LEU A 81 -19.97 31.47 -26.72
C LEU A 81 -18.56 31.00 -27.05
N GLU A 82 -17.75 31.87 -27.67
CA GLU A 82 -16.36 31.56 -27.99
C GLU A 82 -15.57 31.22 -26.72
N LEU A 83 -15.68 32.06 -25.68
CA LEU A 83 -15.02 31.81 -24.40
C LEU A 83 -15.50 30.51 -23.75
N ALA A 84 -16.81 30.24 -23.79
CA ALA A 84 -17.37 29.00 -23.25
C ALA A 84 -16.88 27.76 -24.01
N ASN A 85 -16.81 27.83 -25.34
CA ASN A 85 -16.33 26.74 -26.18
C ASN A 85 -14.84 26.48 -25.98
N VAL A 86 -14.01 27.53 -25.88
CA VAL A 86 -12.57 27.39 -25.59
C VAL A 86 -12.36 26.74 -24.22
N ARG A 87 -13.09 27.18 -23.19
CA ARG A 87 -13.02 26.56 -21.85
C ARG A 87 -13.46 25.11 -21.88
N LEU A 88 -14.58 24.80 -22.52
CA LEU A 88 -15.09 23.44 -22.65
C LEU A 88 -14.11 22.52 -23.40
N ALA A 89 -13.46 23.02 -24.46
CA ALA A 89 -12.44 22.28 -25.17
C ALA A 89 -11.24 21.97 -24.26
N SER A 90 -10.74 22.98 -23.54
CA SER A 90 -9.61 22.81 -22.62
C SER A 90 -9.90 21.85 -21.47
N GLU A 91 -11.11 21.87 -20.91
CA GLU A 91 -11.52 20.94 -19.85
C GLU A 91 -11.65 19.51 -20.36
N ARG A 92 -12.14 19.33 -21.59
CA ARG A 92 -12.20 18.01 -22.23
C ARG A 92 -10.81 17.44 -22.49
N GLU A 93 -9.89 18.25 -23.00
CA GLU A 93 -8.50 17.85 -23.20
C GLU A 93 -7.83 17.48 -21.87
N ALA A 94 -8.02 18.29 -20.82
CA ALA A 94 -7.49 18.00 -19.49
C ALA A 94 -8.09 16.71 -18.89
N LEU A 95 -9.39 16.48 -19.06
CA LEU A 95 -10.05 15.27 -18.61
C LEU A 95 -9.55 14.03 -19.35
N GLU A 96 -9.34 14.13 -20.67
CA GLU A 96 -8.84 13.02 -21.48
C GLU A 96 -7.39 12.69 -21.12
N LEU A 97 -6.55 13.70 -20.86
CA LEU A 97 -5.21 13.51 -20.35
C LEU A 97 -5.23 12.83 -18.97
N ALA A 98 -6.03 13.31 -18.03
CA ALA A 98 -6.14 12.71 -16.70
C ALA A 98 -6.64 11.25 -16.76
N ARG A 99 -7.55 10.94 -17.70
CA ARG A 99 -8.02 9.57 -17.94
C ARG A 99 -6.93 8.68 -18.50
N SER A 100 -6.16 9.16 -19.48
CA SER A 100 -5.07 8.37 -20.07
C SER A 100 -3.95 8.12 -19.06
N GLU A 101 -3.59 9.11 -18.24
CA GLU A 101 -2.62 8.95 -17.15
C GLU A 101 -3.11 7.95 -16.09
N THR A 102 -4.39 8.02 -15.72
CA THR A 102 -4.98 7.07 -14.75
C THR A 102 -4.98 5.65 -15.31
N GLU A 103 -5.35 5.48 -16.58
CA GLU A 103 -5.36 4.16 -17.20
C GLU A 103 -3.95 3.60 -17.38
N ALA A 104 -2.98 4.43 -17.76
CA ALA A 104 -1.56 4.04 -17.83
C ALA A 104 -1.04 3.58 -16.45
N SER A 105 -1.29 4.36 -15.40
CA SER A 105 -0.92 3.99 -14.03
C SER A 105 -1.61 2.69 -13.57
N ARG A 106 -2.87 2.47 -13.96
CA ARG A 106 -3.61 1.24 -13.66
C ARG A 106 -2.99 0.02 -14.37
N GLN A 107 -2.55 0.19 -15.61
CA GLN A 107 -1.87 -0.86 -16.39
C GLN A 107 -0.51 -1.19 -15.79
N GLU A 108 0.32 -0.20 -15.48
CA GLU A 108 1.61 -0.41 -14.80
C GLU A 108 1.45 -1.12 -13.46
N ALA A 109 0.44 -0.74 -12.67
CA ALA A 109 0.16 -1.40 -11.40
C ALA A 109 -0.30 -2.86 -11.57
N ALA A 110 -1.08 -3.16 -12.63
CA ALA A 110 -1.49 -4.52 -12.94
C ALA A 110 -0.30 -5.38 -13.39
N GLU A 111 0.55 -4.85 -14.28
CA GLU A 111 1.77 -5.54 -14.73
C GLU A 111 2.73 -5.83 -13.56
N LEU A 112 2.91 -4.86 -12.65
CA LEU A 112 3.72 -5.07 -11.45
C LEU A 112 3.11 -6.12 -10.52
N ALA A 113 1.78 -6.13 -10.35
CA ALA A 113 1.10 -7.13 -9.54
C ALA A 113 1.26 -8.55 -10.12
N ASP A 114 1.17 -8.70 -11.44
CA ASP A 114 1.39 -9.97 -12.14
C ASP A 114 2.85 -10.44 -11.97
N GLN A 115 3.82 -9.53 -12.14
CA GLN A 115 5.24 -9.83 -11.91
C GLN A 115 5.51 -10.29 -10.46
N LEU A 116 5.00 -9.55 -9.47
CA LEU A 116 5.16 -9.91 -8.06
C LEU A 116 4.49 -11.25 -7.72
N THR A 117 3.39 -11.59 -8.39
CA THR A 117 2.73 -12.89 -8.21
C THR A 117 3.63 -14.02 -8.71
N VAL A 118 4.25 -13.86 -9.89
CA VAL A 118 5.21 -14.84 -10.42
C VAL A 118 6.43 -14.98 -9.50
N GLU A 119 7.02 -13.86 -9.06
CA GLU A 119 8.17 -13.89 -8.14
C GLU A 119 7.82 -14.56 -6.80
N LEU A 120 6.62 -14.32 -6.28
CA LEU A 120 6.14 -14.96 -5.05
C LEU A 120 6.02 -16.48 -5.21
N ASP A 121 5.47 -16.95 -6.33
CA ASP A 121 5.33 -18.37 -6.60
C ASP A 121 6.68 -19.06 -6.83
N GLU A 122 7.61 -18.38 -7.51
CA GLU A 122 9.01 -18.86 -7.62
C GLU A 122 9.69 -18.94 -6.25
N ALA A 123 9.53 -17.92 -5.41
CA ALA A 123 10.12 -17.90 -4.07
C ALA A 123 9.55 -19.01 -3.19
N LYS A 124 8.23 -19.22 -3.21
CA LYS A 124 7.58 -20.34 -2.53
C LYS A 124 8.10 -21.68 -3.03
N GLY A 125 8.26 -21.83 -4.35
CA GLY A 125 8.85 -23.04 -4.95
C GLY A 125 10.27 -23.31 -4.47
N ARG A 126 11.12 -22.27 -4.40
CA ARG A 126 12.48 -22.37 -3.86
C ARG A 126 12.49 -22.74 -2.38
N VAL A 127 11.61 -22.16 -1.57
CA VAL A 127 11.48 -22.50 -0.15
C VAL A 127 11.10 -23.97 0.02
N ALA A 128 10.08 -24.45 -0.67
CA ALA A 128 9.66 -25.85 -0.60
C ALA A 128 10.78 -26.81 -1.05
N ALA A 129 11.53 -26.45 -2.08
CA ALA A 129 12.68 -27.25 -2.53
C ALA A 129 13.82 -27.29 -1.50
N LEU A 130 14.11 -26.16 -0.84
CA LEU A 130 15.11 -26.08 0.22
C LEU A 130 14.69 -26.86 1.46
N GLU A 131 13.42 -26.78 1.86
CA GLU A 131 12.87 -27.57 2.97
C GLU A 131 12.98 -29.08 2.69
N ALA A 132 12.63 -29.51 1.46
CA ALA A 132 12.78 -30.91 1.08
C ALA A 132 14.25 -31.37 1.06
N ALA A 133 15.17 -30.53 0.59
CA ALA A 133 16.60 -30.81 0.60
C ALA A 133 17.17 -30.86 2.03
N GLU A 134 16.70 -29.98 2.92
CA GLU A 134 17.09 -29.98 4.33
C GLU A 134 16.67 -31.29 5.02
N GLU A 135 15.42 -31.71 4.84
CA GLU A 135 14.92 -32.95 5.43
C GLU A 135 15.65 -34.19 4.87
N ALA A 136 15.95 -34.21 3.57
CA ALA A 136 16.78 -35.26 2.99
C ALA A 136 18.20 -35.30 3.59
N ALA A 137 18.85 -34.14 3.73
CA ALA A 137 20.17 -34.03 4.33
C ALA A 137 20.17 -34.43 5.82
N ARG A 138 19.12 -34.09 6.56
CA ARG A 138 18.93 -34.52 7.96
C ARG A 138 18.80 -36.04 8.07
N ALA A 139 18.02 -36.67 7.18
CA ALA A 139 17.86 -38.11 7.15
C ALA A 139 19.18 -38.83 6.81
N GLU A 140 19.91 -38.34 5.80
CA GLU A 140 21.23 -38.88 5.44
C GLU A 140 22.23 -38.74 6.59
N ALA A 141 22.26 -37.58 7.24
CA ALA A 141 23.12 -37.36 8.41
C ALA A 141 22.76 -38.27 9.59
N ALA A 142 21.49 -38.64 9.76
CA ALA A 142 21.07 -39.60 10.78
C ALA A 142 21.56 -41.04 10.44
N ASP A 143 21.39 -41.47 9.19
CA ASP A 143 21.87 -42.78 8.71
C ASP A 143 23.41 -42.89 8.83
N LEU A 144 24.15 -41.86 8.41
CA LEU A 144 25.61 -41.82 8.54
C LEU A 144 26.06 -41.89 10.00
N ARG A 145 25.39 -41.19 10.91
CA ARG A 145 25.66 -41.29 12.36
C ARG A 145 25.43 -42.70 12.89
N GLN A 146 24.35 -43.37 12.47
CA GLN A 146 24.08 -44.74 12.86
C GLN A 146 25.16 -45.70 12.34
N ARG A 147 25.56 -45.57 11.07
CA ARG A 147 26.62 -46.39 10.47
C ARG A 147 27.96 -46.17 11.17
N LEU A 148 28.29 -44.92 11.52
CA LEU A 148 29.50 -44.59 12.26
C LEU A 148 29.49 -45.26 13.64
N ALA A 149 28.40 -45.14 14.40
CA ALA A 149 28.27 -45.80 15.71
C ALA A 149 28.44 -47.33 15.62
N VAL A 150 27.88 -47.97 14.59
CA VAL A 150 28.07 -49.41 14.34
C VAL A 150 29.52 -49.74 13.99
N ALA A 151 30.18 -48.92 13.17
CA ALA A 151 31.58 -49.11 12.80
C ALA A 151 32.52 -48.95 14.01
N GLU A 152 32.29 -47.92 14.84
CA GLU A 152 33.05 -47.69 16.08
C GLU A 152 32.88 -48.84 17.07
N ALA A 153 31.66 -49.36 17.25
CA ALA A 153 31.42 -50.52 18.11
C ALA A 153 32.16 -51.77 17.62
N ARG A 154 32.15 -52.03 16.31
CA ARG A 154 32.89 -53.15 15.70
C ARG A 154 34.40 -52.97 15.84
N ALA A 155 34.91 -51.75 15.66
CA ALA A 155 36.34 -51.45 15.84
C ALA A 155 36.77 -51.75 17.28
N GLY A 156 36.02 -51.29 18.28
CA GLY A 156 36.29 -51.58 19.69
C GLY A 156 36.22 -53.09 20.02
N GLU A 157 35.30 -53.83 19.42
CA GLU A 157 35.24 -55.29 19.60
C GLU A 157 36.46 -56.00 19.00
N ILE A 158 36.91 -55.58 17.82
CA ILE A 158 38.12 -56.10 17.16
C ILE A 158 39.36 -55.77 18.00
N GLU A 159 39.48 -54.55 18.52
CA GLU A 159 40.57 -54.15 19.39
C GLU A 159 40.64 -55.01 20.66
N ARG A 160 39.50 -55.25 21.30
CA ARG A 160 39.43 -56.14 22.48
C ARG A 160 39.86 -57.57 22.14
N LYS A 161 39.34 -58.14 21.04
CA LYS A 161 39.73 -59.49 20.59
C LYS A 161 41.23 -59.57 20.25
N ALA A 162 41.79 -58.52 19.67
CA ALA A 162 43.20 -58.45 19.35
C ALA A 162 44.06 -58.38 20.63
N GLU A 163 43.60 -57.69 21.67
CA GLU A 163 44.26 -57.66 22.97
C GLU A 163 44.19 -59.02 23.67
N ASP A 164 43.01 -59.64 23.73
CA ASP A 164 42.82 -60.98 24.31
C ASP A 164 43.74 -62.01 23.61
N ALA A 165 43.79 -62.00 22.27
CA ALA A 165 44.66 -62.89 21.51
C ALA A 165 46.16 -62.62 21.76
N ARG A 166 46.57 -61.36 21.97
CA ARG A 166 47.95 -61.04 22.35
C ARG A 166 48.30 -61.60 23.72
N GLN A 167 47.38 -61.51 24.68
CA GLN A 167 47.55 -62.05 26.02
C GLN A 167 47.64 -63.59 26.00
N GLU A 168 46.79 -64.27 25.23
CA GLU A 168 46.87 -65.71 25.02
C GLU A 168 48.21 -66.13 24.40
N VAL A 169 48.68 -65.43 23.36
CA VAL A 169 49.98 -65.70 22.74
C VAL A 169 51.13 -65.47 23.72
N ALA A 170 51.07 -64.43 24.56
CA ALA A 170 52.07 -64.18 25.59
C ALA A 170 52.08 -65.28 26.66
N GLY A 171 50.89 -65.72 27.11
CA GLY A 171 50.73 -66.84 28.04
C GLY A 171 51.31 -68.14 27.49
N ALA A 172 50.92 -68.52 26.27
CA ALA A 172 51.42 -69.71 25.60
C ALA A 172 52.95 -69.68 25.39
N ARG A 173 53.52 -68.50 25.10
CA ARG A 173 54.98 -68.33 25.01
C ARG A 173 55.67 -68.55 26.35
N SER A 174 55.10 -68.03 27.45
CA SER A 174 55.62 -68.23 28.81
C SER A 174 55.58 -69.70 29.21
N GLU A 175 54.45 -70.38 28.96
CA GLU A 175 54.31 -71.82 29.22
C GLU A 175 55.30 -72.64 28.41
N ALA A 176 55.47 -72.32 27.12
CA ALA A 176 56.45 -72.97 26.26
C ALA A 176 57.88 -72.75 26.76
N ALA A 177 58.21 -71.56 27.26
CA ALA A 177 59.52 -71.28 27.86
C ALA A 177 59.75 -72.12 29.13
N ALA A 178 58.77 -72.18 30.03
CA ALA A 178 58.84 -72.99 31.26
C ALA A 178 58.94 -74.50 30.95
N ALA A 179 58.22 -74.98 29.94
CA ALA A 179 58.31 -76.37 29.49
C ALA A 179 59.70 -76.70 28.93
N ARG A 180 60.28 -75.79 28.13
CA ARG A 180 61.65 -75.94 27.60
C ARG A 180 62.68 -75.96 28.72
N GLU A 181 62.55 -75.09 29.73
CA GLU A 181 63.43 -75.08 30.89
C GLU A 181 63.34 -76.39 31.68
N LYS A 182 62.13 -76.87 31.97
CA LYS A 182 61.92 -78.17 32.62
C LYS A 182 62.50 -79.33 31.81
N ALA A 183 62.31 -79.32 30.49
CA ALA A 183 62.88 -80.32 29.59
C ALA A 183 64.42 -80.30 29.62
N ALA A 184 65.03 -79.12 29.52
CA ALA A 184 66.48 -78.95 29.66
C ALA A 184 66.99 -79.46 31.02
N GLY A 185 66.28 -79.15 32.11
CA GLY A 185 66.60 -79.67 33.45
C GLY A 185 66.44 -81.19 33.59
N LEU A 186 65.49 -81.81 32.89
CA LEU A 186 65.34 -83.27 32.82
C LEU A 186 66.47 -83.91 32.01
N VAL A 187 66.80 -83.35 30.84
CA VAL A 187 67.91 -83.80 30.00
C VAL A 187 69.23 -83.75 30.78
N GLY A 188 69.54 -82.63 31.44
CA GLY A 188 70.74 -82.52 32.27
C GLY A 188 70.79 -83.54 33.43
N ARG A 189 69.65 -83.88 34.03
CA ARG A 189 69.57 -84.95 35.04
C ARG A 189 69.79 -86.34 34.44
N LEU A 190 69.27 -86.60 33.24
CA LEU A 190 69.49 -87.85 32.53
C LEU A 190 70.97 -88.02 32.18
N GLU A 191 71.60 -87.01 31.58
CA GLU A 191 73.03 -87.01 31.27
C GLU A 191 73.89 -87.24 32.53
N ALA A 192 73.55 -86.59 33.65
CA ALA A 192 74.22 -86.81 34.92
C ALA A 192 74.04 -88.25 35.45
N ALA A 193 72.84 -88.83 35.32
CA ALA A 193 72.56 -90.20 35.72
C ALA A 193 73.26 -91.22 34.80
N GLU A 194 73.31 -90.98 33.49
CA GLU A 194 74.06 -91.78 32.52
C GLU A 194 75.56 -91.73 32.82
N ALA A 195 76.11 -90.56 33.12
CA ALA A 195 77.51 -90.41 33.54
C ALA A 195 77.81 -91.15 34.85
N GLN A 196 76.91 -91.10 35.84
CA GLN A 196 77.03 -91.89 37.08
C GLN A 196 76.98 -93.40 36.80
N ASN A 197 76.05 -93.86 35.97
CA ASN A 197 75.96 -95.26 35.56
C ASN A 197 77.21 -95.71 34.81
N ALA A 198 77.75 -94.90 33.89
CA ALA A 198 79.00 -95.18 33.20
C ALA A 198 80.18 -95.29 34.19
N ALA A 199 80.27 -94.39 35.17
CA ALA A 199 81.30 -94.45 36.21
C ALA A 199 81.14 -95.68 37.12
N LEU A 200 79.92 -96.09 37.44
CA LEU A 200 79.64 -97.32 38.19
C LEU A 200 79.99 -98.57 37.37
N LEU A 201 79.64 -98.62 36.09
CA LEU A 201 80.01 -99.70 35.18
C LEU A 201 81.53 -99.81 35.03
N ALA A 202 82.25 -98.69 34.89
CA ALA A 202 83.71 -98.68 34.87
C ALA A 202 84.35 -99.17 36.20
N ARG A 203 83.68 -98.99 37.34
CA ARG A 203 84.09 -99.58 38.63
C ARG A 203 83.77 -101.07 38.75
N LEU A 204 82.80 -101.57 37.98
CA LEU A 204 82.39 -102.97 37.91
C LEU A 204 83.14 -103.76 36.83
N GLU A 205 83.86 -103.09 35.91
CA GLU A 205 84.86 -103.75 35.07
C GLU A 205 85.96 -104.35 35.98
N PRO A 206 86.19 -105.67 35.93
CA PRO A 206 87.20 -106.30 36.76
C PRO A 206 88.60 -105.84 36.33
N ALA A 207 89.40 -105.41 37.29
CA ALA A 207 90.85 -105.39 37.16
C ALA A 207 91.36 -106.85 36.99
N GLY A 208 91.36 -107.35 35.76
CA GLY A 208 91.94 -108.63 35.35
C GLY A 208 91.49 -108.99 33.93
N LYS A 209 92.35 -109.21 32.94
CA LYS A 209 93.78 -109.56 32.90
C LYS A 209 94.37 -109.11 31.54
N LYS A 210 95.71 -109.13 31.49
CA LYS A 210 96.57 -109.36 30.32
C LYS A 210 95.93 -110.18 29.20
#